data_AF-A0A9E1R3I6-F1
#
_entry.id   AF-A0A9E1R3I6-F1
#
_cell.length_a   1.000
_cell.length_b   1.000
_cell.length_c   1.000
_cell.angle_alpha   90.00
_cell.angle_beta   90.00
_cell.angle_gamma   90.00
#
_symmetry.space_group_name_H-M   'P 1'
#
loop_
_entity.id
_entity.type
_entity.pdbx_description
1 polymer ?
#
loop_
_entity_poly.entity_id
_entity_poly.type
_entity_poly.pdbx_seq_one_letter_code
_entity_poly.pdbx_strand_id
1 'polypeptide(L)'
;MNILPLSLEKAIQTLLNTSSPKQLSQARKSLTSQYREQKGSPILSKEHCLSYLATRLPATFHVARTVFQELQARLPKAAPKSLLDLGAGPGTVYLALTQVFDSVEIATLIELNSHFMEMGNALIEDTGPIQWQKASISPPFPSHDIVTLSYVLSELPEKNRLNLLEQAWEAANQFLILIEPGTPHGFSHIKTCRQHLIGKGAFVVAPCTHENTCPMSPSDWCHFSVRLKRPPFHRAIKEATLDYEDEKYSYLILSKAPIHQTSSARLTKSPKKRRGHVIIELCTSTGLENLTITKREKSLYKFARKAKWGSYYSPDHL
;
A
#
# COMPACT_ATOMS: atom_id res chain seq x y z
N MET A 1 -11.08 10.08 13.35
CA MET A 1 -11.20 8.66 13.00
C MET A 1 -9.98 7.95 13.54
N ASN A 2 -10.18 6.84 14.26
CA ASN A 2 -9.07 6.03 14.75
C ASN A 2 -8.34 5.42 13.54
N ILE A 3 -7.00 5.41 13.62
CA ILE A 3 -6.12 4.98 12.53
C ILE A 3 -6.24 3.47 12.31
N LEU A 4 -6.42 2.77 13.43
CA LEU A 4 -6.59 1.33 13.58
C LEU A 4 -7.93 1.03 14.25
N PRO A 5 -8.50 -0.17 14.02
CA PRO A 5 -9.55 -0.72 14.87
C PRO A 5 -9.09 -0.72 16.34
N LEU A 6 -10.02 -0.45 17.27
CA LEU A 6 -9.68 -0.34 18.70
C LEU A 6 -9.12 -1.65 19.28
N SER A 7 -9.61 -2.80 18.81
CA SER A 7 -9.07 -4.12 19.15
C SER A 7 -7.61 -4.24 18.75
N LEU A 8 -7.30 -3.94 17.47
CA LEU A 8 -5.94 -3.98 16.95
C LEU A 8 -5.00 -3.02 17.70
N GLU A 9 -5.44 -1.80 18.02
CA GLU A 9 -4.64 -0.86 18.80
C GLU A 9 -4.30 -1.40 20.19
N LYS A 10 -5.27 -2.03 20.88
CA LYS A 10 -5.07 -2.66 22.19
C LYS A 10 -4.14 -3.88 22.11
N ALA A 11 -4.27 -4.71 21.07
CA ALA A 11 -3.42 -5.87 20.86
C ALA A 11 -1.96 -5.45 20.64
N ILE A 12 -1.72 -4.43 19.81
CA ILE A 12 -0.40 -3.82 19.63
C ILE A 12 0.13 -3.31 20.97
N GLN A 13 -0.66 -2.54 21.73
CA GLN A 13 -0.21 -2.01 23.02
C GLN A 13 0.17 -3.12 24.00
N THR A 14 -0.57 -4.23 24.02
CA THR A 14 -0.29 -5.39 24.86
C THR A 14 1.06 -6.03 24.49
N LEU A 15 1.34 -6.22 23.20
CA LEU A 15 2.62 -6.72 22.73
C LEU A 15 3.77 -5.77 23.09
N LEU A 16 3.58 -4.46 22.91
CA LEU A 16 4.60 -3.45 23.20
C LEU A 16 4.94 -3.38 24.70
N ASN A 17 3.99 -3.68 25.60
CA ASN A 17 4.24 -3.69 27.04
C ASN A 17 5.21 -4.81 27.49
N THR A 18 5.55 -5.75 26.60
CA THR A 18 6.57 -6.79 26.87
C THR A 18 8.01 -6.27 26.73
N SER A 19 8.22 -5.00 26.36
CA SER A 19 9.53 -4.38 26.18
C SER A 19 9.54 -2.92 26.66
N SER A 20 10.70 -2.43 27.10
CA SER A 20 10.81 -1.03 27.53
C SER A 20 10.83 -0.06 26.33
N PRO A 21 10.29 1.16 26.45
CA PRO A 21 10.35 2.17 25.39
C PRO A 21 11.79 2.49 24.93
N LYS A 22 12.77 2.40 25.85
CA LYS A 22 14.19 2.61 25.55
C LYS A 22 14.73 1.55 24.60
N GLN A 23 14.42 0.27 24.84
CA GLN A 23 14.82 -0.84 23.98
C GLN A 23 14.19 -0.70 22.58
N LEU A 24 12.92 -0.35 22.50
CA LEU A 24 12.23 -0.14 21.22
C LEU A 24 12.80 1.04 20.43
N SER A 25 13.13 2.15 21.10
CA SER A 25 13.79 3.31 20.46
C SER A 25 15.19 2.96 19.96
N GLN A 26 15.96 2.18 20.72
CA GLN A 26 17.29 1.69 20.31
C GLN A 26 17.19 0.75 19.11
N ALA A 27 16.26 -0.21 19.12
CA ALA A 27 16.00 -1.11 18.01
C ALA A 27 15.62 -0.34 16.73
N ARG A 28 14.75 0.68 16.84
CA ARG A 28 14.42 1.58 15.72
C ARG A 28 15.66 2.28 15.15
N LYS A 29 16.50 2.85 16.01
CA LYS A 29 17.73 3.58 15.61
C LYS A 29 18.67 2.62 14.88
N SER A 30 18.87 1.41 15.40
CA SER A 30 19.64 0.33 14.78
C SER A 30 19.13 0.00 13.36
N LEU A 31 17.83 -0.28 13.21
CA LEU A 31 17.24 -0.56 11.90
C LEU A 31 17.41 0.58 10.91
N THR A 32 17.17 1.81 11.36
CA THR A 32 17.28 3.00 10.49
C THR A 32 18.71 3.17 9.96
N SER A 33 19.72 2.91 10.81
CA SER A 33 21.12 2.95 10.40
C SER A 33 21.45 1.83 9.41
N GLN A 34 20.98 0.60 9.66
CA GLN A 34 21.21 -0.54 8.77
C GLN A 34 20.58 -0.35 7.38
N TYR A 35 19.35 0.19 7.32
CA TYR A 35 18.69 0.55 6.04
C TYR A 35 19.47 1.63 5.27
N ARG A 36 20.08 2.60 5.96
CA ARG A 36 20.91 3.65 5.32
C ARG A 36 22.22 3.11 4.78
N GLU A 37 22.79 2.11 5.45
CA GLU A 37 24.05 1.47 5.05
C GLU A 37 23.90 0.43 3.93
N GLN A 38 22.67 0.16 3.43
CA GLN A 38 22.36 -0.82 2.38
C GLN A 38 22.92 -2.24 2.64
N LYS A 39 23.14 -2.60 3.91
CA LYS A 39 23.66 -3.92 4.31
C LYS A 39 22.55 -4.99 4.28
N GLY A 40 22.07 -5.37 3.10
CA GLY A 40 21.09 -6.44 2.91
C GLY A 40 19.83 -6.33 3.80
N SER A 41 19.06 -7.42 3.89
CA SER A 41 17.95 -7.52 4.85
C SER A 41 18.48 -8.07 6.18
N PRO A 42 18.57 -7.26 7.26
CA PRO A 42 19.11 -7.73 8.53
C PRO A 42 18.20 -8.79 9.16
N ILE A 43 18.80 -9.75 9.88
CA ILE A 43 18.02 -10.65 10.73
C ILE A 43 17.42 -9.81 11.86
N LEU A 44 16.09 -9.66 11.82
CA LEU A 44 15.36 -8.88 12.81
C LEU A 44 15.20 -9.68 14.10
N SER A 45 15.59 -9.09 15.22
CA SER A 45 15.32 -9.64 16.55
C SER A 45 13.88 -9.37 16.96
N LYS A 46 13.43 -9.96 18.06
CA LYS A 46 12.11 -9.68 18.64
C LYS A 46 11.89 -8.17 18.88
N GLU A 47 12.89 -7.47 19.39
CA GLU A 47 12.81 -6.01 19.66
C GLU A 47 12.74 -5.21 18.37
N HIS A 48 13.46 -5.62 17.32
CA HIS A 48 13.35 -5.03 15.99
C HIS A 48 11.91 -5.19 15.44
N CYS A 49 11.32 -6.37 15.57
CA CYS A 49 9.93 -6.63 15.16
C CYS A 49 8.91 -5.83 15.98
N LEU A 50 9.06 -5.75 17.32
CA LEU A 50 8.19 -4.91 18.17
C LEU A 50 8.31 -3.43 17.79
N SER A 51 9.52 -2.94 17.52
CA SER A 51 9.73 -1.57 17.04
C SER A 51 9.04 -1.35 15.69
N TYR A 52 9.10 -2.32 14.77
CA TYR A 52 8.38 -2.26 13.50
C TYR A 52 6.85 -2.17 13.73
N LEU A 53 6.28 -3.01 14.60
CA LEU A 53 4.86 -2.94 14.96
C LEU A 53 4.46 -1.55 15.43
N ALA A 54 5.27 -0.95 16.30
CA ALA A 54 4.96 0.36 16.87
C ALA A 54 5.06 1.51 15.88
N THR A 55 5.90 1.38 14.84
CA THR A 55 6.34 2.54 14.04
C THR A 55 6.01 2.46 12.55
N ARG A 56 5.73 1.26 12.03
CA ARG A 56 5.42 1.00 10.61
C ARG A 56 4.03 0.41 10.42
N LEU A 57 3.62 -0.59 11.23
CA LEU A 57 2.33 -1.27 11.06
C LEU A 57 1.14 -0.29 10.98
N PRO A 58 0.98 0.73 11.86
CA PRO A 58 -0.17 1.64 11.76
C PRO A 58 -0.26 2.36 10.41
N ALA A 59 0.89 2.74 9.85
CA ALA A 59 0.98 3.43 8.58
C ALA A 59 0.72 2.48 7.40
N THR A 60 1.39 1.32 7.37
CA THR A 60 1.26 0.34 6.29
C THR A 60 -0.12 -0.33 6.28
N PHE A 61 -0.73 -0.54 7.45
CA PHE A 61 -2.14 -0.95 7.57
C PHE A 61 -3.08 0.04 6.89
N HIS A 62 -2.90 1.33 7.16
CA HIS A 62 -3.77 2.36 6.59
C HIS A 62 -3.59 2.47 5.08
N VAL A 63 -2.35 2.33 4.58
CA VAL A 63 -2.05 2.24 3.15
C VAL A 63 -2.77 1.04 2.52
N ALA A 64 -2.55 -0.17 3.05
CA ALA A 64 -3.16 -1.38 2.52
C ALA A 64 -4.69 -1.30 2.51
N ARG A 65 -5.30 -0.82 3.61
CA ARG A 65 -6.74 -0.60 3.69
C ARG A 65 -7.25 0.39 2.65
N THR A 66 -6.51 1.47 2.41
CA THR A 66 -6.84 2.45 1.36
C THR A 66 -6.78 1.83 -0.03
N VAL A 67 -5.79 0.96 -0.28
CA VAL A 67 -5.66 0.22 -1.56
C VAL A 67 -6.81 -0.78 -1.74
N PHE A 68 -7.23 -1.49 -0.70
CA PHE A 68 -8.40 -2.38 -0.78
C PHE A 68 -9.72 -1.60 -0.95
N GLN A 69 -9.88 -0.46 -0.28
CA GLN A 69 -11.02 0.43 -0.49
C GLN A 69 -11.07 0.97 -1.92
N GLU A 70 -9.91 1.26 -2.52
CA GLU A 70 -9.82 1.59 -3.94
C GLU A 70 -10.29 0.43 -4.81
N LEU A 71 -9.83 -0.80 -4.56
CA LEU A 71 -10.32 -1.98 -5.28
C LEU A 71 -11.85 -2.11 -5.18
N GLN A 72 -12.41 -2.03 -3.97
CA GLN A 72 -13.85 -2.13 -3.75
C GLN A 72 -14.63 -0.99 -4.42
N ALA A 73 -14.11 0.24 -4.39
CA ALA A 73 -14.76 1.38 -5.03
C ALA A 73 -14.75 1.26 -6.56
N ARG A 74 -13.66 0.74 -7.14
CA ARG A 74 -13.51 0.55 -8.58
C ARG A 74 -14.28 -0.67 -9.09
N LEU A 75 -14.39 -1.72 -8.27
CA LEU A 75 -15.10 -2.95 -8.58
C LEU A 75 -16.02 -3.33 -7.41
N PRO A 76 -17.21 -2.69 -7.26
CA PRO A 76 -18.10 -2.90 -6.11
C PRO A 76 -18.66 -4.32 -5.96
N LYS A 77 -18.58 -5.12 -7.02
CA LYS A 77 -19.00 -6.52 -7.03
C LYS A 77 -17.86 -7.50 -6.73
N ALA A 78 -16.62 -7.01 -6.55
CA ALA A 78 -15.50 -7.87 -6.18
C ALA A 78 -15.76 -8.50 -4.81
N ALA A 79 -15.65 -9.82 -4.73
CA ALA A 79 -15.86 -10.60 -3.51
C ALA A 79 -14.78 -11.69 -3.42
N PRO A 80 -13.50 -11.32 -3.30
CA PRO A 80 -12.40 -12.27 -3.24
C PRO A 80 -12.57 -13.20 -2.04
N LYS A 81 -12.33 -14.49 -2.27
CA LYS A 81 -12.46 -15.57 -1.27
C LYS A 81 -11.13 -15.96 -0.66
N SER A 82 -10.01 -15.62 -1.29
CA SER A 82 -8.70 -16.06 -0.83
C SER A 82 -7.60 -15.02 -1.00
N LEU A 83 -6.67 -14.95 -0.03
CA LEU A 83 -5.49 -14.08 -0.03
C LEU A 83 -4.20 -14.89 0.03
N LEU A 84 -3.23 -14.59 -0.83
CA LEU A 84 -1.82 -14.93 -0.64
C LEU A 84 -1.02 -13.64 -0.39
N ASP A 85 -0.41 -13.51 0.78
CA ASP A 85 0.47 -12.38 1.10
C ASP A 85 1.92 -12.83 1.14
N LEU A 86 2.69 -12.36 0.14
CA LEU A 86 4.10 -12.68 -0.02
C LEU A 86 4.93 -11.64 0.74
N GLY A 87 5.61 -12.05 1.82
CA GLY A 87 6.32 -11.13 2.71
C GLY A 87 5.38 -10.45 3.69
N ALA A 88 4.56 -11.25 4.39
CA ALA A 88 3.43 -10.77 5.15
C ALA A 88 3.80 -9.94 6.40
N GLY A 89 5.04 -10.06 6.89
CA GLY A 89 5.45 -9.48 8.15
C GLY A 89 4.51 -9.91 9.27
N PRO A 90 3.98 -8.99 10.08
CA PRO A 90 3.02 -9.31 11.14
C PRO A 90 1.57 -9.50 10.64
N GLY A 91 1.35 -9.75 9.34
CA GLY A 91 0.02 -9.96 8.76
C GLY A 91 -0.73 -8.66 8.50
N THR A 92 -0.01 -7.58 8.20
CA THR A 92 -0.61 -6.23 8.09
C THR A 92 -1.61 -6.12 6.95
N VAL A 93 -1.32 -6.73 5.80
CA VAL A 93 -2.22 -6.72 4.64
C VAL A 93 -3.50 -7.49 4.95
N TYR A 94 -3.39 -8.66 5.57
CA TYR A 94 -4.55 -9.45 5.99
C TYR A 94 -5.46 -8.67 6.96
N LEU A 95 -4.88 -8.07 8.00
CA LEU A 95 -5.62 -7.24 8.96
C LEU A 95 -6.34 -6.07 8.27
N ALA A 96 -5.74 -5.49 7.23
CA ALA A 96 -6.35 -4.40 6.46
C ALA A 96 -7.45 -4.89 5.51
N LEU A 97 -7.26 -6.07 4.89
CA LEU A 97 -8.21 -6.69 3.97
C LEU A 97 -9.54 -7.01 4.66
N THR A 98 -9.49 -7.58 5.88
CA THR A 98 -10.69 -7.95 6.65
C THR A 98 -11.49 -6.74 7.15
N GLN A 99 -10.97 -5.52 7.03
CA GLN A 99 -11.74 -4.29 7.28
C GLN A 99 -12.52 -3.80 6.06
N VAL A 100 -12.35 -4.44 4.90
CA VAL A 100 -12.93 -4.02 3.63
C VAL A 100 -13.76 -5.15 3.00
N PHE A 101 -13.29 -6.39 3.09
CA PHE A 101 -13.94 -7.55 2.51
C PHE A 101 -14.24 -8.62 3.57
N ASP A 102 -15.53 -8.84 3.82
CA ASP A 102 -16.02 -9.93 4.68
C ASP A 102 -16.08 -11.28 3.93
N SER A 103 -15.81 -11.28 2.62
CA SER A 103 -15.91 -12.46 1.76
C SER A 103 -14.72 -13.40 1.84
N VAL A 104 -13.62 -12.98 2.48
CA VAL A 104 -12.35 -13.74 2.50
C VAL A 104 -12.49 -14.93 3.42
N GLU A 105 -12.41 -16.12 2.83
CA GLU A 105 -12.56 -17.39 3.50
C GLU A 105 -11.22 -18.00 3.90
N ILE A 106 -10.13 -17.79 3.16
CA ILE A 106 -8.80 -18.36 3.44
C ILE A 106 -7.68 -17.35 3.18
N ALA A 107 -6.63 -17.38 4.00
CA ALA A 107 -5.45 -16.54 3.77
C ALA A 107 -4.16 -17.33 4.00
N THR A 108 -3.23 -17.29 3.04
CA THR A 108 -1.87 -17.82 3.18
C THR A 108 -0.90 -16.65 3.36
N LEU A 109 -0.17 -16.63 4.48
CA LEU A 109 0.78 -15.57 4.82
C LEU A 109 2.20 -16.15 4.82
N ILE A 110 3.02 -15.77 3.83
CA ILE A 110 4.41 -16.20 3.73
C ILE A 110 5.32 -15.18 4.43
N GLU A 111 6.03 -15.61 5.46
CA GLU A 111 6.95 -14.77 6.24
C GLU A 111 8.15 -15.58 6.71
N LEU A 112 9.36 -15.00 6.67
CA LEU A 112 10.58 -15.71 7.07
C LEU A 112 10.83 -15.60 8.59
N ASN A 113 10.52 -14.46 9.19
CA ASN A 113 10.80 -14.15 10.59
C ASN A 113 9.70 -14.65 11.53
N SER A 114 10.01 -15.66 12.35
CA SER A 114 9.05 -16.25 13.28
C SER A 114 8.51 -15.25 14.33
N HIS A 115 9.27 -14.22 14.71
CA HIS A 115 8.75 -13.21 15.65
C HIS A 115 7.64 -12.37 15.04
N PHE A 116 7.70 -12.07 13.74
CA PHE A 116 6.58 -11.42 13.07
C PHE A 116 5.36 -12.33 13.00
N MET A 117 5.54 -13.62 12.75
CA MET A 117 4.44 -14.59 12.74
C MET A 117 3.79 -14.74 14.12
N GLU A 118 4.60 -14.86 15.18
CA GLU A 118 4.13 -14.90 16.58
C GLU A 118 3.33 -13.64 16.93
N MET A 119 3.85 -12.47 16.59
CA MET A 119 3.16 -11.20 16.79
C MET A 119 1.87 -11.12 15.98
N GLY A 120 1.89 -11.51 14.71
CA GLY A 120 0.72 -11.52 13.84
C GLY A 120 -0.39 -12.39 14.40
N ASN A 121 -0.07 -13.61 14.87
CA ASN A 121 -1.04 -14.48 15.56
C ASN A 121 -1.65 -13.82 16.80
N ALA A 122 -0.87 -13.02 17.55
CA ALA A 122 -1.40 -12.29 18.70
C ALA A 122 -2.23 -11.05 18.33
N LEU A 123 -2.08 -10.51 17.11
CA LEU A 123 -2.85 -9.37 16.60
C LEU A 123 -4.18 -9.78 15.96
N ILE A 124 -4.27 -11.02 15.48
CA ILE A 124 -5.43 -11.55 14.78
C ILE A 124 -6.32 -12.25 15.80
N GLU A 125 -7.35 -11.54 16.26
CA GLU A 125 -8.28 -12.01 17.30
C GLU A 125 -9.17 -13.18 16.84
N ASP A 126 -9.54 -13.21 15.56
CA ASP A 126 -10.40 -14.23 14.98
C ASP A 126 -9.56 -15.12 14.06
N THR A 127 -9.33 -16.36 14.48
CA THR A 127 -8.61 -17.36 13.69
C THR A 127 -9.52 -17.89 12.58
N GLY A 128 -9.92 -17.03 11.63
CA GLY A 128 -10.25 -17.50 10.29
C GLY A 128 -9.13 -18.41 9.78
N PRO A 129 -9.30 -19.20 8.70
CA PRO A 129 -8.31 -20.19 8.31
C PRO A 129 -7.10 -19.52 7.66
N ILE A 130 -6.26 -18.95 8.51
CA ILE A 130 -5.00 -18.31 8.19
C ILE A 130 -3.91 -19.38 8.25
N GLN A 131 -3.16 -19.49 7.17
CA GLN A 131 -2.08 -20.43 7.01
C GLN A 131 -0.78 -19.63 6.97
N TRP A 132 -0.16 -19.53 8.14
CA TRP A 132 1.20 -19.02 8.27
C TRP A 132 2.20 -20.01 7.67
N GLN A 133 3.00 -19.56 6.71
CA GLN A 133 4.08 -20.36 6.11
C GLN A 133 5.42 -19.71 6.40
N LYS A 134 6.24 -20.37 7.24
CA LYS A 134 7.57 -19.90 7.57
C LYS A 134 8.54 -20.19 6.43
N ALA A 135 8.68 -19.27 5.49
CA ALA A 135 9.51 -19.45 4.31
C ALA A 135 10.03 -18.13 3.73
N SER A 136 11.15 -18.20 3.02
CA SER A 136 11.55 -17.13 2.11
C SER A 136 10.55 -17.05 0.96
N ILE A 137 10.37 -15.85 0.39
CA ILE A 137 9.48 -15.64 -0.76
C ILE A 137 10.10 -16.29 -2.00
N SER A 138 9.74 -17.55 -2.25
CA SER A 138 10.28 -18.35 -3.34
C SER A 138 9.17 -19.23 -3.94
N PRO A 139 9.02 -19.24 -5.28
CA PRO A 139 8.02 -20.07 -5.95
C PRO A 139 8.35 -21.57 -5.82
N PRO A 140 7.36 -22.48 -6.04
CA PRO A 140 6.00 -22.22 -6.50
C PRO A 140 5.08 -21.66 -5.41
N PHE A 141 4.06 -20.91 -5.81
CA PHE A 141 3.06 -20.34 -4.90
C PHE A 141 1.67 -20.97 -5.11
N PRO A 142 0.89 -21.16 -4.04
CA PRO A 142 -0.50 -21.61 -4.15
C PRO A 142 -1.39 -20.51 -4.75
N SER A 143 -2.32 -20.88 -5.63
CA SER A 143 -3.22 -19.92 -6.27
C SER A 143 -4.26 -19.35 -5.31
N HIS A 144 -4.47 -18.02 -5.35
CA HIS A 144 -5.44 -17.30 -4.52
C HIS A 144 -6.11 -16.18 -5.33
N ASP A 145 -7.29 -15.72 -4.92
CA ASP A 145 -8.02 -14.65 -5.60
C ASP A 145 -7.24 -13.34 -5.58
N ILE A 146 -6.64 -13.00 -4.45
CA ILE A 146 -5.73 -11.86 -4.31
C ILE A 146 -4.33 -12.38 -3.99
N VAL A 147 -3.34 -11.91 -4.73
CA VAL A 147 -1.93 -12.01 -4.35
C VAL A 147 -1.40 -10.62 -4.03
N THR A 148 -0.65 -10.48 -2.94
CA THR A 148 -0.04 -9.21 -2.53
C THR A 148 1.47 -9.29 -2.40
N LEU A 149 2.14 -8.22 -2.83
CA LEU A 149 3.54 -7.91 -2.56
C LEU A 149 3.57 -6.48 -2.00
N SER A 150 3.61 -6.36 -0.67
CA SER A 150 3.49 -5.08 0.02
C SER A 150 4.79 -4.72 0.74
N TYR A 151 5.52 -3.74 0.19
CA TYR A 151 6.85 -3.30 0.63
C TYR A 151 7.95 -4.36 0.48
N VAL A 152 7.86 -5.20 -0.56
CA VAL A 152 8.75 -6.36 -0.77
C VAL A 152 9.73 -6.17 -1.93
N LEU A 153 9.31 -5.59 -3.05
CA LEU A 153 10.15 -5.50 -4.25
C LEU A 153 11.39 -4.65 -3.98
N SER A 154 11.27 -3.60 -3.14
CA SER A 154 12.40 -2.79 -2.71
C SER A 154 13.45 -3.54 -1.90
N GLU A 155 13.09 -4.64 -1.25
CA GLU A 155 14.02 -5.45 -0.44
C GLU A 155 14.70 -6.56 -1.25
N LEU A 156 14.20 -6.84 -2.47
CA LEU A 156 14.72 -7.91 -3.31
C LEU A 156 15.82 -7.42 -4.25
N PRO A 157 16.84 -8.26 -4.54
CA PRO A 157 17.79 -8.00 -5.61
C PRO A 157 17.08 -7.89 -6.97
N GLU A 158 17.51 -6.93 -7.81
CA GLU A 158 16.89 -6.62 -9.10
C GLU A 158 16.68 -7.86 -9.98
N LYS A 159 17.69 -8.74 -10.06
CA LYS A 159 17.66 -9.99 -10.84
C LYS A 159 16.53 -10.95 -10.47
N ASN A 160 16.01 -10.88 -9.25
CA ASN A 160 14.97 -11.79 -8.76
C ASN A 160 13.56 -11.18 -8.90
N ARG A 161 13.44 -9.86 -9.04
CA ARG A 161 12.15 -9.15 -8.97
C ARG A 161 11.19 -9.57 -10.07
N LEU A 162 11.68 -9.68 -11.31
CA LEU A 162 10.82 -9.97 -12.46
C LEU A 162 10.28 -11.40 -12.42
N ASN A 163 11.13 -12.38 -12.10
CA ASN A 163 10.69 -13.77 -11.94
C ASN A 163 9.66 -13.89 -10.82
N LEU A 164 9.91 -13.26 -9.67
CA LEU A 164 8.94 -13.26 -8.57
C LEU A 164 7.61 -12.64 -8.98
N LEU A 165 7.64 -11.50 -9.67
CA LEU A 165 6.46 -10.80 -10.15
C LEU A 165 5.61 -11.69 -11.06
N GLU A 166 6.24 -12.42 -11.99
CA GLU A 166 5.54 -13.35 -12.87
C GLU A 166 4.91 -14.51 -12.10
N GLN A 167 5.64 -15.11 -11.15
CA GLN A 167 5.10 -16.20 -10.34
C GLN A 167 3.95 -15.74 -9.44
N ALA A 168 4.03 -14.52 -8.88
CA ALA A 168 2.93 -13.91 -8.15
C ALA A 168 1.72 -13.62 -9.05
N TRP A 169 1.94 -13.22 -10.31
CA TRP A 169 0.88 -13.03 -11.29
C TRP A 169 0.19 -14.34 -11.69
N GLU A 170 0.94 -15.43 -11.87
CA GLU A 170 0.36 -16.74 -12.16
C GLU A 170 -0.42 -17.32 -10.96
N ALA A 171 0.00 -17.01 -9.72
CA ALA A 171 -0.72 -17.41 -8.53
C ALA A 171 -2.01 -16.59 -8.28
N ALA A 172 -2.21 -15.45 -8.95
CA ALA A 172 -3.40 -14.63 -8.78
C ALA A 172 -4.55 -15.13 -9.67
N ASN A 173 -5.67 -15.54 -9.10
CA ASN A 173 -6.87 -15.89 -9.86
C ASN A 173 -7.63 -14.65 -10.33
N GLN A 174 -7.66 -13.58 -9.52
CA GLN A 174 -8.41 -12.36 -9.83
C GLN A 174 -7.52 -11.13 -9.84
N PHE A 175 -6.79 -10.87 -8.75
CA PHE A 175 -6.05 -9.63 -8.58
C PHE A 175 -4.61 -9.84 -8.08
N LEU A 176 -3.69 -9.05 -8.63
CA LEU A 176 -2.35 -8.85 -8.07
C LEU A 176 -2.23 -7.41 -7.60
N ILE A 177 -1.84 -7.22 -6.33
CA ILE A 177 -1.72 -5.91 -5.70
C ILE A 177 -0.28 -5.70 -5.24
N LEU A 178 0.32 -4.61 -5.71
CA LEU A 178 1.67 -4.20 -5.37
C LEU A 178 1.60 -2.89 -4.57
N ILE A 179 2.35 -2.81 -3.47
CA ILE A 179 2.48 -1.58 -2.68
C ILE A 179 3.97 -1.36 -2.39
N GLU A 180 4.47 -0.16 -2.62
CA GLU A 180 5.86 0.21 -2.37
C GLU A 180 5.93 1.60 -1.70
N PRO A 181 7.05 1.96 -1.05
CA PRO A 181 7.26 3.31 -0.57
C PRO A 181 7.05 4.35 -1.67
N GLY A 182 6.44 5.48 -1.33
CA GLY A 182 6.19 6.61 -2.23
C GLY A 182 7.46 7.42 -2.48
N THR A 183 8.52 6.75 -2.90
CA THR A 183 9.84 7.27 -3.23
C THR A 183 10.11 7.07 -4.73
N PRO A 184 11.12 7.76 -5.31
CA PRO A 184 11.50 7.54 -6.71
C PRO A 184 11.80 6.06 -7.03
N HIS A 185 12.49 5.36 -6.11
CA HIS A 185 12.82 3.94 -6.26
C HIS A 185 11.60 3.03 -6.15
N GLY A 186 10.73 3.24 -5.15
CA GLY A 186 9.50 2.44 -5.04
C GLY A 186 8.56 2.65 -6.24
N PHE A 187 8.46 3.88 -6.75
CA PHE A 187 7.71 4.16 -7.98
C PHE A 187 8.34 3.52 -9.21
N SER A 188 9.67 3.52 -9.36
CA SER A 188 10.31 2.89 -10.53
C SER A 188 9.97 1.40 -10.59
N HIS A 189 9.92 0.70 -9.45
CA HIS A 189 9.48 -0.69 -9.37
C HIS A 189 8.04 -0.86 -9.85
N ILE A 190 7.12 -0.05 -9.31
CA ILE A 190 5.71 -0.07 -9.70
C ILE A 190 5.54 0.21 -11.21
N LYS A 191 6.28 1.17 -11.76
CA LYS A 191 6.27 1.53 -13.18
C LYS A 191 6.74 0.37 -14.05
N THR A 192 7.84 -0.28 -13.69
CA THR A 192 8.38 -1.46 -14.41
C THR A 192 7.41 -2.64 -14.34
N CYS A 193 6.88 -2.95 -13.15
CA CYS A 193 5.93 -4.05 -12.97
C CYS A 193 4.65 -3.83 -13.79
N ARG A 194 4.12 -2.60 -13.79
CA ARG A 194 2.97 -2.21 -14.61
C ARG A 194 3.23 -2.48 -16.09
N GLN A 195 4.33 -1.97 -16.62
CA GLN A 195 4.66 -2.12 -18.04
C GLN A 195 4.78 -3.60 -18.42
N HIS A 196 5.45 -4.39 -17.58
CA HIS A 196 5.66 -5.81 -17.82
C HIS A 196 4.35 -6.59 -17.83
N LEU A 197 3.50 -6.41 -16.81
CA LEU A 197 2.29 -7.21 -16.65
C LEU A 197 1.16 -6.81 -17.61
N ILE A 198 1.08 -5.54 -18.04
CA ILE A 198 0.21 -5.16 -19.17
C ILE A 198 0.61 -5.93 -20.43
N GLY A 199 1.91 -6.08 -20.70
CA GLY A 199 2.41 -6.90 -21.80
C GLY A 199 2.06 -8.39 -21.68
N LYS A 200 1.69 -8.85 -20.49
CA LYS A 200 1.18 -10.20 -20.21
C LYS A 200 -0.35 -10.28 -20.11
N GLY A 201 -1.07 -9.24 -20.53
CA GLY A 201 -2.53 -9.21 -20.57
C GLY A 201 -3.19 -8.83 -19.25
N ALA A 202 -2.47 -8.23 -18.30
CA ALA A 202 -3.06 -7.70 -17.08
C ALA A 202 -3.81 -6.38 -17.33
N PHE A 203 -4.99 -6.24 -16.72
CA PHE A 203 -5.79 -5.01 -16.79
C PHE A 203 -5.56 -4.13 -15.57
N VAL A 204 -5.38 -2.82 -15.74
CA VAL A 204 -5.06 -1.91 -14.63
C VAL A 204 -6.32 -1.38 -13.94
N VAL A 205 -6.61 -1.85 -12.72
CA VAL A 205 -7.71 -1.33 -11.88
C VAL A 205 -7.38 0.05 -11.33
N ALA A 206 -6.19 0.18 -10.75
CA ALA A 206 -5.71 1.40 -10.13
C ALA A 206 -4.17 1.35 -10.01
N PRO A 207 -3.46 2.48 -9.86
CA PRO A 207 -3.99 3.82 -9.79
C PRO A 207 -4.27 4.47 -11.13
N CYS A 208 -3.64 3.99 -12.20
CA CYS A 208 -3.75 4.56 -13.53
C CYS A 208 -5.17 4.42 -14.07
N THR A 209 -5.57 5.36 -14.93
CA THR A 209 -6.86 5.36 -15.63
C THR A 209 -6.75 4.89 -17.07
N HIS A 210 -5.61 4.31 -17.44
CA HIS A 210 -5.28 3.88 -18.80
C HIS A 210 -4.12 2.88 -18.73
N GLU A 211 -3.90 2.17 -19.84
CA GLU A 211 -2.86 1.15 -20.00
C GLU A 211 -1.71 1.61 -20.91
N ASN A 212 -1.81 2.78 -21.52
CA ASN A 212 -0.71 3.42 -22.27
C ASN A 212 0.56 3.58 -21.41
N THR A 213 1.70 3.83 -22.07
CA THR A 213 2.97 4.16 -21.39
C THR A 213 2.76 5.25 -20.34
N CYS A 214 3.27 5.03 -19.13
CA CYS A 214 3.11 5.99 -18.04
C CYS A 214 3.80 7.32 -18.39
N PRO A 215 3.09 8.47 -18.41
CA PRO A 215 3.63 9.75 -18.86
C PRO A 215 4.50 10.45 -17.79
N MET A 216 4.64 9.86 -16.60
CA MET A 216 5.46 10.43 -15.53
C MET A 216 6.94 10.50 -15.97
N SER A 217 7.51 11.70 -15.85
CA SER A 217 8.90 11.98 -16.25
C SER A 217 9.90 11.21 -15.39
N PRO A 218 11.16 11.02 -15.85
CA PRO A 218 12.20 10.41 -15.03
C PRO A 218 12.57 11.19 -13.77
N SER A 219 12.28 12.49 -13.73
CA SER A 219 12.57 13.39 -12.61
C SER A 219 11.45 13.48 -11.56
N ASP A 220 10.30 12.84 -11.80
CA ASP A 220 9.14 12.87 -10.92
C ASP A 220 8.64 11.44 -10.66
N TRP A 221 7.77 11.25 -9.66
CA TRP A 221 7.23 9.93 -9.33
C TRP A 221 5.78 9.98 -8.89
N CYS A 222 4.97 9.07 -9.45
CA CYS A 222 3.57 8.95 -9.08
C CYS A 222 3.46 8.25 -7.72
N HIS A 223 2.97 8.98 -6.73
CA HIS A 223 2.74 8.46 -5.38
C HIS A 223 1.51 9.13 -4.77
N PHE A 224 1.07 8.56 -3.66
CA PHE A 224 -0.06 9.02 -2.88
C PHE A 224 0.37 9.18 -1.42
N SER A 225 -0.52 9.73 -0.61
CA SER A 225 -0.25 9.90 0.80
C SER A 225 -1.50 9.65 1.62
N VAL A 226 -1.32 8.86 2.67
CA VAL A 226 -2.30 8.73 3.75
C VAL A 226 -1.78 9.45 4.98
N ARG A 227 -2.65 10.26 5.58
CA ARG A 227 -2.37 10.94 6.84
C ARG A 227 -2.91 10.12 7.99
N LEU A 228 -2.03 9.72 8.89
CA LEU A 228 -2.40 9.09 10.14
C LEU A 228 -2.11 10.02 11.32
N LYS A 229 -3.01 10.03 12.31
CA LYS A 229 -2.66 10.54 13.63
C LYS A 229 -1.62 9.58 14.23
N ARG A 230 -0.74 10.04 15.12
CA ARG A 230 0.21 9.19 15.82
C ARG A 230 -0.39 8.77 17.17
N PRO A 231 -0.59 7.47 17.42
CA PRO A 231 -0.99 6.98 18.74
C PRO A 231 0.05 7.36 19.80
N PRO A 232 -0.32 7.43 21.10
CA PRO A 232 0.61 7.75 22.17
C PRO A 232 1.89 6.89 22.18
N PHE A 233 1.77 5.57 22.00
CA PHE A 233 2.91 4.65 21.93
C PHE A 233 3.87 4.98 20.77
N HIS A 234 3.31 5.32 19.61
CA HIS A 234 4.05 5.65 18.41
C HIS A 234 4.84 6.95 18.60
N ARG A 235 4.24 7.96 19.23
CA ARG A 235 4.90 9.24 19.55
C ARG A 235 6.07 9.04 20.52
N ALA A 236 5.86 8.23 21.56
CA ALA A 236 6.89 7.93 22.55
C ALA A 236 8.13 7.29 21.92
N ILE A 237 7.93 6.34 20.99
CA ILE A 237 9.05 5.63 20.34
C ILE A 237 9.70 6.47 19.22
N LYS A 238 8.91 7.26 18.47
CA LYS A 238 9.46 8.07 17.39
C LYS A 238 10.13 9.38 17.87
N GLU A 239 10.03 9.71 19.17
CA GLU A 239 10.42 11.02 19.72
C GLU A 239 9.80 12.18 18.93
N ALA A 240 8.58 11.96 18.43
CA ALA A 240 8.01 12.81 17.40
C ALA A 240 7.16 13.94 17.99
N THR A 241 7.41 15.17 17.53
CA THR A 241 6.73 16.39 18.03
C THR A 241 5.34 16.60 17.41
N LEU A 242 5.14 16.18 16.16
CA LEU A 242 3.84 16.26 15.49
C LEU A 242 2.95 15.07 15.88
N ASP A 243 1.66 15.33 16.05
CA ASP A 243 0.65 14.32 16.37
C ASP A 243 0.13 13.57 15.14
N TYR A 244 0.71 13.80 13.96
CA TYR A 244 0.40 13.11 12.72
C TYR A 244 1.66 12.73 11.94
N GLU A 245 1.52 11.78 11.03
CA GLU A 245 2.47 11.51 9.96
C GLU A 245 1.77 11.22 8.65
N ASP A 246 2.46 11.55 7.56
CA ASP A 246 2.04 11.27 6.21
C ASP A 246 2.88 10.10 5.70
N GLU A 247 2.26 8.94 5.51
CA GLU A 247 2.91 7.81 4.84
C GLU A 247 2.70 7.95 3.34
N LYS A 248 3.80 8.03 2.60
CA LYS A 248 3.79 8.11 1.15
C LYS A 248 3.96 6.72 0.57
N TYR A 249 3.17 6.39 -0.44
CA TYR A 249 3.18 5.08 -1.08
C TYR A 249 2.91 5.18 -2.58
N SER A 250 3.46 4.23 -3.32
CA SER A 250 3.12 3.94 -4.71
C SER A 250 2.44 2.58 -4.72
N TYR A 251 1.43 2.38 -5.56
CA TYR A 251 0.73 1.10 -5.61
C TYR A 251 0.27 0.78 -7.02
N LEU A 252 -0.12 -0.48 -7.22
CA LEU A 252 -0.73 -0.98 -8.45
C LEU A 252 -1.70 -2.10 -8.11
N ILE A 253 -2.89 -2.06 -8.70
CA ILE A 253 -3.91 -3.09 -8.62
C ILE A 253 -4.15 -3.56 -10.06
N LEU A 254 -3.86 -4.83 -10.31
CA LEU A 254 -4.04 -5.49 -11.59
C LEU A 254 -5.14 -6.53 -11.49
N SER A 255 -5.92 -6.68 -12.56
CA SER A 255 -6.99 -7.66 -12.70
C SER A 255 -6.69 -8.64 -13.83
N LYS A 256 -6.99 -9.92 -13.62
CA LYS A 256 -6.96 -10.96 -14.67
C LYS A 256 -8.11 -10.80 -15.67
N ALA A 257 -9.24 -10.25 -15.21
CA ALA A 257 -10.40 -9.99 -16.05
C ALA A 257 -10.40 -8.53 -16.57
N PRO A 258 -10.92 -8.28 -17.78
CA PRO A 258 -11.15 -6.92 -18.28
C PRO A 258 -11.99 -6.09 -17.31
N ILE A 259 -11.70 -4.81 -17.22
CA ILE A 259 -12.45 -3.87 -16.39
C ILE A 259 -13.01 -2.72 -17.23
N HIS A 260 -14.15 -2.18 -16.81
CA HIS A 260 -14.67 -0.96 -17.39
C HIS A 260 -14.08 0.26 -16.68
N GLN A 261 -13.25 1.01 -17.38
CA GLN A 261 -12.64 2.22 -16.84
C GLN A 261 -13.63 3.39 -16.87
N THR A 262 -14.12 3.82 -15.71
CA THR A 262 -15.14 4.90 -15.59
C THR A 262 -14.55 6.30 -15.41
N SER A 263 -13.27 6.41 -15.08
CA SER A 263 -12.58 7.70 -14.88
C SER A 263 -11.58 7.93 -16.00
N SER A 264 -11.56 9.14 -16.57
CA SER A 264 -10.66 9.49 -17.67
C SER A 264 -9.28 9.92 -17.19
N ALA A 265 -9.19 10.51 -15.99
CA ALA A 265 -7.92 10.99 -15.46
C ALA A 265 -7.81 10.85 -13.93
N ARG A 266 -6.58 10.99 -13.44
CA ARG A 266 -6.29 11.01 -12.01
C ARG A 266 -5.34 12.15 -11.64
N LEU A 267 -5.62 12.80 -10.51
CA LEU A 267 -4.76 13.87 -9.99
C LEU A 267 -3.43 13.31 -9.49
N THR A 268 -2.33 13.76 -10.08
CA THR A 268 -0.96 13.35 -9.71
C THR A 268 -0.40 14.11 -8.51
N LYS A 269 -0.98 15.27 -8.19
CA LYS A 269 -0.56 16.16 -7.11
C LYS A 269 -1.76 16.78 -6.39
N SER A 270 -1.50 17.38 -5.22
CA SER A 270 -2.50 18.17 -4.50
C SER A 270 -2.93 19.40 -5.32
N PRO A 271 -4.24 19.71 -5.42
CA PRO A 271 -4.71 20.92 -6.09
C PRO A 271 -4.09 22.20 -5.53
N LYS A 272 -3.56 23.07 -6.39
CA LYS A 272 -3.02 24.39 -6.02
C LYS A 272 -4.17 25.40 -5.97
N LYS A 273 -4.67 25.66 -4.76
CA LYS A 273 -5.78 26.59 -4.53
C LYS A 273 -5.29 28.04 -4.55
N ARG A 274 -5.86 28.88 -5.41
CA ARG A 274 -5.56 30.32 -5.54
C ARG A 274 -6.84 31.15 -5.37
N ARG A 275 -6.68 32.47 -5.28
CA ARG A 275 -7.83 33.39 -5.28
C ARG A 275 -8.50 33.34 -6.67
N GLY A 276 -9.74 32.87 -6.73
CA GLY A 276 -10.55 32.86 -7.97
C GLY A 276 -10.39 31.64 -8.89
N HIS A 277 -9.36 30.81 -8.70
CA HIS A 277 -9.13 29.60 -9.49
C HIS A 277 -8.41 28.50 -8.68
N VAL A 278 -8.41 27.27 -9.21
CA VAL A 278 -7.67 26.11 -8.71
C VAL A 278 -6.91 25.50 -9.87
N ILE A 279 -5.61 25.21 -9.68
CA ILE A 279 -4.80 24.50 -10.68
C ILE A 279 -4.69 23.04 -10.25
N ILE A 280 -5.03 22.12 -11.14
CA ILE A 280 -4.87 20.67 -10.95
C ILE A 280 -3.94 20.10 -12.02
N GLU A 281 -3.14 19.11 -11.64
CA GLU A 281 -2.30 18.33 -12.56
C GLU A 281 -2.92 16.94 -12.68
N LEU A 282 -3.17 16.50 -13.91
CA LEU A 282 -3.87 15.27 -14.26
C LEU A 282 -2.97 14.34 -15.05
N CYS A 283 -3.05 13.04 -14.75
CA CYS A 283 -2.60 11.98 -15.63
C CYS A 283 -3.79 11.49 -16.45
N THR A 284 -3.74 11.67 -17.76
CA THR A 284 -4.74 11.26 -18.75
C THR A 284 -4.16 10.15 -19.64
N SER A 285 -4.99 9.54 -20.49
CA SER A 285 -4.51 8.57 -21.49
C SER A 285 -3.56 9.20 -22.53
N THR A 286 -3.59 10.52 -22.70
CA THR A 286 -2.77 11.29 -23.65
C THR A 286 -1.52 11.91 -23.03
N GLY A 287 -1.45 12.04 -21.70
CA GLY A 287 -0.25 12.55 -21.04
C GLY A 287 -0.50 13.20 -19.68
N LEU A 288 0.44 14.04 -19.26
CA LEU A 288 0.27 14.91 -18.10
C LEU A 288 -0.29 16.27 -18.55
N GLU A 289 -1.36 16.71 -17.92
CA GLU A 289 -2.05 17.96 -18.27
C GLU A 289 -2.26 18.83 -17.02
N ASN A 290 -2.11 20.15 -17.18
CA ASN A 290 -2.44 21.12 -16.13
C ASN A 290 -3.72 21.86 -16.50
N LEU A 291 -4.75 21.76 -15.66
CA LEU A 291 -6.00 22.50 -15.84
C LEU A 291 -6.10 23.62 -14.82
N THR A 292 -6.44 24.82 -15.30
CA THR A 292 -6.79 25.98 -14.46
C THR A 292 -8.29 26.16 -14.43
N ILE A 293 -8.91 25.79 -13.31
CA ILE A 293 -10.36 25.82 -13.12
C ILE A 293 -10.74 27.08 -12.34
N THR A 294 -11.53 27.93 -12.96
CA THR A 294 -11.99 29.22 -12.42
C THR A 294 -13.36 29.12 -11.77
N LYS A 295 -13.74 30.12 -10.96
CA LYS A 295 -15.09 30.21 -10.38
C LYS A 295 -16.23 30.16 -11.41
N ARG A 296 -15.98 30.50 -12.67
CA ARG A 296 -17.00 30.52 -13.75
C ARG A 296 -17.45 29.11 -14.13
N GLU A 297 -16.61 28.10 -13.89
CA GLU A 297 -16.87 26.69 -14.22
C GLU A 297 -17.64 25.95 -13.10
N LYS A 298 -18.31 26.68 -12.20
CA LYS A 298 -19.31 26.19 -11.21
C LYS A 298 -19.00 24.82 -10.58
N SER A 299 -19.59 23.73 -11.08
CA SER A 299 -19.47 22.37 -10.52
C SER A 299 -18.02 21.88 -10.53
N LEU A 300 -17.31 22.11 -11.64
CA LEU A 300 -15.90 21.78 -11.80
C LEU A 300 -15.03 22.55 -10.79
N TYR A 301 -15.34 23.81 -10.52
CA TYR A 301 -14.66 24.59 -9.47
C TYR A 301 -14.92 24.02 -8.07
N LYS A 302 -16.17 23.63 -7.79
CA LYS A 302 -16.55 23.01 -6.51
C LYS A 302 -15.83 21.68 -6.32
N PHE A 303 -15.72 20.86 -7.36
CA PHE A 303 -14.92 19.64 -7.38
C PHE A 303 -13.44 19.96 -7.12
N ALA A 304 -12.80 20.80 -7.92
CA ALA A 304 -11.37 21.11 -7.80
C ALA A 304 -10.99 21.67 -6.43
N ARG A 305 -11.89 22.44 -5.80
CA ARG A 305 -11.72 22.95 -4.43
C ARG A 305 -11.75 21.85 -3.35
N LYS A 306 -12.50 20.77 -3.57
CA LYS A 306 -12.66 19.64 -2.65
C LYS A 306 -11.74 18.46 -2.99
N ALA A 307 -11.27 18.37 -4.22
CA ALA A 307 -10.38 17.34 -4.70
C ALA A 307 -9.13 17.27 -3.82
N LYS A 308 -8.63 16.06 -3.68
CA LYS A 308 -7.42 15.72 -2.93
C LYS A 308 -6.40 15.15 -3.92
N TRP A 309 -5.16 15.03 -3.47
CA TRP A 309 -4.16 14.27 -4.19
C TRP A 309 -4.70 12.88 -4.48
N GLY A 310 -4.65 12.47 -5.75
CA GLY A 310 -5.11 11.16 -6.19
C GLY A 310 -6.61 11.05 -6.41
N SER A 311 -7.37 12.15 -6.32
CA SER A 311 -8.77 12.14 -6.76
C SER A 311 -8.87 11.78 -8.25
N TYR A 312 -9.89 10.98 -8.58
CA TYR A 312 -10.27 10.75 -9.96
C TYR A 312 -10.96 11.98 -10.53
N TYR A 313 -10.78 12.16 -11.84
CA TYR A 313 -11.39 13.21 -12.62
C TYR A 313 -12.11 12.57 -13.81
N SER A 314 -13.37 12.95 -14.01
CA SER A 314 -14.14 12.64 -15.21
C SER A 314 -14.96 13.87 -15.59
N PRO A 315 -14.79 14.43 -16.80
CA PRO A 315 -15.57 15.57 -17.28
C PRO A 315 -17.08 15.30 -17.27
N ASP A 316 -17.47 14.07 -17.56
CA ASP A 316 -18.88 13.67 -17.78
C ASP A 316 -19.63 13.34 -16.48
N HIS A 317 -18.95 13.41 -15.32
CA HIS A 317 -19.50 13.04 -14.01
C HIS A 317 -19.43 14.18 -12.97
N LEU A 318 -19.29 15.43 -13.43
CA LEU A 318 -19.18 16.65 -12.62
C LEU A 318 -20.31 17.65 -12.88
#